data_AF-A0A2A3LWQ7-F1
#
_entry.id   AF-A0A2A3LWQ7-F1
#
_cell.length_a   1.000
_cell.length_b   1.000
_cell.length_c   1.000
_cell.angle_alpha   90.00
_cell.angle_beta   90.00
_cell.angle_gamma   90.00
#
_symmetry.space_group_name_H-M   'P 1'
#
loop_
_entity.id
_entity.type
_entity.pdbx_description
1 polymer ?
#
loop_
_entity_poly.entity_id
_entity_poly.type
_entity_poly.pdbx_seq_one_letter_code
_entity_poly.pdbx_strand_id
1 'polypeptide(L)'
;MDLGDVTAHAILTTGNHQLFVRIKVFSRSEKKRHERLSNIEASSVEIDLSELDLGQINDPLTFERAVLFDPTTRSWIRSLRGEMRIKRAEAELATEVARCNDQWELEQAPLRVIEDAKRVEQEAKVAEHKAALAAHRQIQSETAEAQRAAGILERDELPALKRREELIVNQTLRAAREWGGKAVECSSCWLLSPPGNQFCLYCDSETSTSPIQLPKDIAITINNRMRSSAKPDQSLQKAPTLLVQPDPFT
;
A
#
# COMPACT_ATOMS: atom_id res chain seq x y z
N MET A 1 29.30 -27.62 55.03
CA MET A 1 30.40 -27.00 54.27
C MET A 1 29.98 -25.55 54.07
N ASP A 2 30.67 -24.62 54.72
CA ASP A 2 30.41 -23.19 54.61
C ASP A 2 31.03 -22.70 53.29
N LEU A 3 30.22 -22.25 52.34
CA LEU A 3 30.68 -21.81 51.00
C LEU A 3 31.13 -20.34 51.02
N GLY A 4 31.69 -19.89 52.13
CA GLY A 4 31.92 -18.47 52.39
C GLY A 4 30.60 -17.67 52.45
N ASP A 5 30.55 -16.56 51.73
CA ASP A 5 29.51 -15.52 51.80
C ASP A 5 28.14 -15.90 51.16
N VAL A 6 27.89 -17.17 50.83
CA VAL A 6 26.68 -17.65 50.11
C VAL A 6 26.08 -18.87 50.80
N THR A 7 25.04 -18.67 51.61
CA THR A 7 24.36 -19.74 52.34
C THR A 7 23.14 -20.26 51.56
N ALA A 8 23.34 -21.24 50.68
CA ALA A 8 22.25 -22.19 50.41
C ALA A 8 21.96 -22.96 51.71
N HIS A 9 20.68 -23.26 51.96
CA HIS A 9 20.27 -23.92 53.20
C HIS A 9 20.57 -25.43 53.16
N ALA A 10 20.49 -26.01 51.96
CA ALA A 10 20.92 -27.38 51.70
C ALA A 10 21.52 -27.48 50.31
N ILE A 11 22.38 -28.48 50.12
CA ILE A 11 22.92 -28.85 48.81
C ILE A 11 22.64 -30.33 48.65
N LEU A 12 21.91 -30.67 47.59
CA LEU A 12 21.66 -32.04 47.20
C LEU A 12 22.64 -32.40 46.09
N THR A 13 23.36 -33.51 46.26
CA THR A 13 24.37 -33.96 45.31
C THR A 13 24.00 -35.33 44.77
N THR A 14 24.00 -35.48 43.44
CA THR A 14 23.79 -36.77 42.77
C THR A 14 24.82 -36.91 41.66
N GLY A 15 25.82 -37.78 41.86
CA GLY A 15 26.99 -37.88 40.98
C GLY A 15 27.71 -36.53 40.91
N ASN A 16 27.93 -36.03 39.68
CA ASN A 16 28.59 -34.74 39.44
C ASN A 16 27.62 -33.55 39.45
N HIS A 17 26.35 -33.75 39.80
CA HIS A 17 25.34 -32.69 39.80
C HIS A 17 25.09 -32.18 41.21
N GLN A 18 24.94 -30.86 41.31
CA GLN A 18 24.59 -30.17 42.56
C GLN A 18 23.29 -29.39 42.36
N LEU A 19 22.40 -29.50 43.35
CA LEU A 19 21.20 -28.68 43.48
C LEU A 19 21.29 -27.88 44.77
N PHE A 20 21.31 -26.57 44.63
CA PHE A 20 21.31 -25.63 45.73
C PHE A 20 19.87 -25.34 46.15
N VAL A 21 19.54 -25.62 47.40
CA VAL A 21 18.20 -25.41 47.95
C VAL A 21 18.24 -24.20 48.89
N ARG A 22 17.43 -23.20 48.58
CA ARG A 22 17.17 -22.05 49.45
C ARG A 22 15.83 -22.26 50.15
N ILE A 23 15.79 -22.10 51.46
CA ILE A 23 14.55 -21.97 52.22
C ILE A 23 14.39 -20.50 52.57
N LYS A 24 13.28 -19.89 52.16
CA LYS A 24 12.96 -18.49 52.44
C LYS A 24 11.90 -18.45 53.54
N VAL A 25 12.22 -17.84 54.66
CA VAL A 25 11.31 -17.74 55.83
C VAL A 25 10.95 -16.27 56.15
N PHE A 26 11.77 -15.30 55.73
CA PHE A 26 11.56 -13.87 55.97
C PHE A 26 12.00 -13.02 54.79
N SER A 27 11.31 -11.90 54.54
CA SER A 27 11.44 -11.06 53.35
C SER A 27 12.59 -10.02 53.37
N ARG A 28 13.41 -9.94 54.43
CA ARG A 28 14.51 -8.96 54.49
C ARG A 28 15.82 -9.53 53.94
N SER A 29 16.46 -8.78 53.04
CA SER A 29 17.76 -9.06 52.38
C SER A 29 17.79 -10.17 51.31
N GLU A 30 16.77 -10.23 50.45
CA GLU A 30 16.57 -11.37 49.54
C GLU A 30 17.21 -11.23 48.15
N LYS A 31 17.23 -10.01 47.60
CA LYS A 31 17.65 -9.77 46.21
C LYS A 31 19.10 -10.18 45.94
N LYS A 32 20.04 -9.73 46.79
CA LYS A 32 21.47 -10.06 46.65
C LYS A 32 21.74 -11.56 46.75
N ARG A 33 21.00 -12.28 47.60
CA ARG A 33 21.14 -13.73 47.77
C ARG A 33 20.60 -14.49 46.56
N HIS A 34 19.44 -14.07 46.06
CA HIS A 34 18.86 -14.60 44.83
C HIS A 34 19.79 -14.38 43.64
N GLU A 35 20.30 -13.16 43.45
CA GLU A 35 21.28 -12.83 42.39
C GLU A 35 22.57 -13.66 42.49
N ARG A 36 23.07 -13.92 43.70
CA ARG A 36 24.22 -14.81 43.90
C ARG A 36 23.89 -16.24 43.45
N LEU A 37 22.75 -16.79 43.89
CA LEU A 37 22.32 -18.16 43.53
C LEU A 37 21.97 -18.32 42.03
N SER A 38 21.52 -17.25 41.37
CA SER A 38 21.27 -17.26 39.93
C SER A 38 22.56 -17.25 39.10
N ASN A 39 23.68 -16.81 39.69
CA ASN A 39 24.97 -16.71 38.99
C ASN A 39 25.87 -17.93 39.21
N ILE A 40 25.53 -18.83 40.13
CA ILE A 40 26.28 -20.09 40.33
C ILE A 40 26.05 -21.01 39.14
N GLU A 41 27.11 -21.68 38.67
CA GLU A 41 27.08 -22.70 37.61
C GLU A 41 26.48 -24.04 38.08
N ALA A 42 25.36 -23.98 38.78
CA ALA A 42 24.62 -25.14 39.26
C ALA A 42 23.12 -24.84 39.25
N SER A 43 22.29 -25.88 39.38
CA SER A 43 20.85 -25.66 39.49
C SER A 43 20.51 -25.19 40.91
N SER A 44 19.57 -24.26 41.02
CA SER A 44 19.16 -23.69 42.29
C SER A 44 17.65 -23.53 42.36
N VAL A 45 17.08 -23.93 43.50
CA VAL A 45 15.64 -23.90 43.77
C VAL A 45 15.40 -23.17 45.08
N GLU A 46 14.29 -22.44 45.11
CA GLU A 46 13.77 -21.77 46.28
C GLU A 46 12.53 -22.51 46.78
N ILE A 47 12.46 -22.68 48.09
CA ILE A 47 11.27 -23.07 48.83
C ILE A 47 10.86 -21.84 49.66
N ASP A 48 9.80 -21.16 49.26
CA ASP A 48 9.27 -19.98 49.92
C ASP A 48 8.22 -20.38 50.96
N LEU A 49 8.60 -20.20 52.23
CA LEU A 49 7.77 -20.45 53.41
C LEU A 49 7.34 -19.13 54.07
N SER A 50 7.66 -17.98 53.48
CA SER A 50 7.41 -16.66 54.09
C SER A 50 5.93 -16.28 54.12
N GLU A 51 5.10 -16.95 53.33
CA GLU A 51 3.65 -16.73 53.25
C GLU A 51 2.84 -17.80 54.02
N LEU A 52 3.49 -18.70 54.76
CA LEU A 52 2.77 -19.68 55.59
C LEU A 52 2.05 -18.98 56.75
N ASP A 53 0.77 -19.31 56.95
CA ASP A 53 -0.01 -18.79 58.05
C ASP A 53 0.28 -19.54 59.37
N LEU A 54 -0.11 -18.94 60.51
CA LEU A 54 0.12 -19.54 61.84
C LEU A 54 -0.65 -20.85 62.04
N GLY A 55 -1.79 -21.06 61.37
CA GLY A 55 -2.53 -22.31 61.41
C GLY A 55 -1.77 -23.43 60.72
N GLN A 56 -1.20 -23.14 59.55
CA GLN A 56 -0.37 -24.05 58.78
C GLN A 56 0.94 -24.39 59.52
N ILE A 57 1.55 -23.43 60.24
CA ILE A 57 2.79 -23.67 60.98
C ILE A 57 2.56 -24.54 62.22
N ASN A 58 1.43 -24.37 62.92
CA ASN A 58 1.18 -25.05 64.20
C ASN A 58 0.59 -26.46 64.05
N ASP A 59 0.05 -26.83 62.89
CA ASP A 59 -0.41 -28.20 62.61
C ASP A 59 0.64 -28.97 61.78
N PRO A 60 1.26 -30.03 62.33
CA PRO A 60 2.31 -30.79 61.65
C PRO A 60 1.92 -31.34 60.28
N LEU A 61 0.68 -31.81 60.12
CA LEU A 61 0.21 -32.40 58.86
C LEU A 61 0.00 -31.33 57.78
N THR A 62 -0.56 -30.19 58.16
CA THR A 62 -0.75 -29.06 57.25
C THR A 62 0.60 -28.43 56.86
N PHE A 63 1.54 -28.31 57.80
CA PHE A 63 2.90 -27.84 57.52
C PHE A 63 3.62 -28.74 56.51
N GLU A 64 3.62 -30.06 56.74
CA GLU A 64 4.23 -31.03 55.84
C GLU A 64 3.63 -30.92 54.43
N ARG A 65 2.30 -30.78 54.33
CA ARG A 65 1.63 -30.61 53.05
C ARG A 65 2.09 -29.36 52.30
N ALA A 66 2.14 -28.23 52.98
CA ALA A 66 2.54 -26.95 52.38
C ALA A 66 4.02 -26.93 51.94
N VAL A 67 4.91 -27.59 52.68
CA VAL A 67 6.34 -27.63 52.35
C VAL A 67 6.67 -28.69 51.30
N LEU A 68 6.05 -29.88 51.40
CA LEU A 68 6.41 -31.04 50.58
C LEU A 68 5.64 -31.17 49.28
N PHE A 69 4.38 -30.71 49.25
CA PHE A 69 3.45 -31.03 48.15
C PHE A 69 2.84 -29.82 47.46
N ASP A 70 2.89 -28.63 48.06
CA ASP A 70 2.44 -27.41 47.40
C ASP A 70 3.49 -26.95 46.35
N PRO A 71 3.14 -26.89 45.05
CA PRO A 71 4.06 -26.40 44.03
C PRO A 71 4.24 -24.87 44.09
N THR A 72 3.33 -24.13 44.70
CA THR A 72 3.40 -22.66 44.76
C THR A 72 4.49 -22.16 45.70
N THR A 73 4.84 -22.96 46.71
CA THR A 73 5.96 -22.68 47.63
C THR A 73 7.31 -22.99 46.99
N ARG A 74 7.38 -23.44 45.73
CA ARG A 74 8.62 -23.86 45.08
C ARG A 74 8.84 -23.17 43.74
N SER A 75 9.99 -22.53 43.59
CA SER A 75 10.37 -21.88 42.34
C SER A 75 11.82 -22.17 41.97
N TRP A 76 12.08 -22.33 40.68
CA TRP A 76 13.46 -22.42 40.19
C TRP A 76 14.08 -21.02 40.19
N ILE A 77 15.21 -20.86 40.88
CA ILE A 77 16.06 -19.67 40.73
C ILE A 77 16.87 -19.82 39.43
N ARG A 78 17.44 -21.00 39.21
CA ARG A 78 18.18 -21.35 38.00
C ARG A 78 18.03 -22.82 37.68
N SER A 79 17.76 -23.14 36.41
CA SER A 79 17.71 -24.52 35.93
C SER A 79 18.62 -24.69 34.73
N LEU A 80 19.79 -25.31 34.93
CA LEU A 80 20.74 -25.57 33.83
C LEU A 80 20.10 -26.43 32.73
N ARG A 81 19.25 -27.39 33.11
CA ARG A 81 18.51 -28.21 32.16
C ARG A 81 17.51 -27.38 31.35
N GLY A 82 16.84 -26.43 32.00
CA GLY A 82 15.93 -25.49 31.34
C GLY A 82 16.67 -24.60 30.35
N GLU A 83 17.77 -23.98 30.79
CA GLU A 83 18.64 -23.13 29.95
C GLU A 83 19.16 -23.88 28.72
N MET A 84 19.64 -25.13 28.88
CA MET A 84 20.09 -25.94 27.76
C MET A 84 18.96 -26.25 26.76
N ARG A 85 17.73 -26.48 27.24
CA ARG A 85 16.56 -26.71 26.38
C ARG A 85 16.21 -25.44 25.60
N ILE A 86 16.24 -24.28 26.26
CA ILE A 86 16.01 -22.98 25.61
C ILE A 86 17.05 -22.75 24.51
N LYS A 87 18.34 -22.88 24.83
CA LYS A 87 19.43 -22.72 23.85
C LYS A 87 19.29 -23.65 22.64
N ARG A 88 18.87 -24.90 22.87
CA ARG A 88 18.61 -25.85 21.79
C ARG A 88 17.44 -25.39 20.91
N ALA A 89 16.32 -25.00 21.52
CA ALA A 89 15.16 -24.52 20.78
C ALA A 89 15.46 -23.23 19.99
N GLU A 90 16.26 -22.33 20.56
CA GLU A 90 16.75 -21.12 19.88
C GLU A 90 17.61 -21.46 18.66
N ALA A 91 18.51 -22.44 18.78
CA ALA A 91 19.33 -22.89 17.67
C ALA A 91 18.48 -23.53 16.55
N GLU A 92 17.53 -24.39 16.92
CA GLU A 92 16.58 -25.00 15.97
C GLU A 92 15.75 -23.93 15.25
N LEU A 93 15.23 -22.94 15.99
CA LEU A 93 14.48 -21.83 15.41
C LEU A 93 15.33 -20.98 14.46
N ALA A 94 16.58 -20.68 14.82
CA ALA A 94 17.49 -19.92 13.97
C ALA A 94 17.76 -20.64 12.64
N THR A 95 17.91 -21.97 12.66
CA THR A 95 18.07 -22.76 11.43
C THR A 95 16.82 -22.74 10.55
N GLU A 96 15.64 -22.76 11.15
CA GLU A 96 14.38 -22.73 10.40
C GLU A 96 14.12 -21.34 9.79
N VAL A 97 14.45 -20.26 10.52
CA VAL A 97 14.38 -18.90 9.99
C VAL A 97 15.31 -18.72 8.80
N ALA A 98 16.55 -19.22 8.88
CA ALA A 98 17.49 -19.17 7.75
C ALA A 98 16.91 -19.90 6.52
N ARG A 99 16.39 -21.11 6.71
CA ARG A 99 15.76 -21.91 5.65
C ARG A 99 14.57 -21.19 5.00
N CYS A 100 13.71 -20.58 5.81
CA CYS A 100 12.55 -19.83 5.31
C CYS A 100 12.97 -18.58 4.54
N ASN A 101 14.00 -17.86 4.99
CA ASN A 101 14.51 -16.68 4.29
C ASN A 101 15.11 -17.07 2.94
N ASP A 102 15.93 -18.13 2.89
CA ASP A 102 16.50 -18.62 1.62
C ASP A 102 15.40 -18.99 0.62
N GLN A 103 14.36 -19.69 1.10
CA GLN A 103 13.21 -20.04 0.26
C GLN A 103 12.46 -18.79 -0.23
N TRP A 104 12.23 -17.82 0.66
CA TRP A 104 11.57 -16.57 0.30
C TRP A 104 12.35 -15.78 -0.75
N GLU A 105 13.69 -15.71 -0.65
CA GLU A 105 14.53 -15.04 -1.65
C GLU A 105 14.42 -15.71 -3.04
N LEU A 106 14.40 -17.05 -3.08
CA LEU A 106 14.21 -17.80 -4.32
C LEU A 106 12.83 -17.52 -4.96
N GLU A 107 11.78 -17.39 -4.15
CA GLU A 107 10.42 -17.08 -4.61
C GLU A 107 10.27 -15.60 -5.03
N GLN A 108 11.02 -14.68 -4.44
CA GLN A 108 10.99 -13.25 -4.76
C GLN A 108 11.67 -12.90 -6.09
N ALA A 109 12.76 -13.59 -6.44
CA ALA A 109 13.50 -13.35 -7.67
C ALA A 109 12.62 -13.34 -8.95
N PRO A 110 11.76 -14.35 -9.22
CA PRO A 110 10.91 -14.35 -10.40
C PRO A 110 9.82 -13.25 -10.36
N LEU A 111 9.29 -12.93 -9.18
CA LEU A 111 8.30 -11.88 -9.02
C LEU A 111 8.88 -10.50 -9.39
N ARG A 112 10.10 -10.20 -8.94
CA ARG A 112 10.80 -8.96 -9.30
C ARG A 112 11.02 -8.83 -10.80
N VAL A 113 11.39 -9.92 -11.48
CA VAL A 113 11.55 -9.91 -12.94
C VAL A 113 10.23 -9.58 -13.65
N ILE A 114 9.11 -10.13 -13.18
CA ILE A 114 7.78 -9.84 -13.73
C ILE A 114 7.38 -8.39 -13.47
N GLU A 115 7.62 -7.88 -12.26
CA GLU A 115 7.33 -6.49 -11.90
C GLU A 115 8.18 -5.49 -12.69
N ASP A 116 9.48 -5.78 -12.85
CA ASP A 116 10.39 -4.97 -13.64
C ASP A 116 9.97 -4.97 -15.12
N ALA A 117 9.57 -6.11 -15.68
CA ALA A 117 9.05 -6.19 -17.05
C ALA A 117 7.79 -5.35 -17.23
N LYS A 118 6.85 -5.41 -16.27
CA LYS A 118 5.64 -4.58 -16.27
C LYS A 118 5.97 -3.09 -16.18
N ARG A 119 6.96 -2.72 -15.35
CA ARG A 119 7.41 -1.33 -15.22
C ARG A 119 7.97 -0.81 -16.54
N VAL A 120 8.86 -1.58 -17.18
CA VAL A 120 9.45 -1.22 -18.49
C VAL A 120 8.37 -1.08 -19.56
N GLU A 121 7.40 -2.01 -19.61
CA GLU A 121 6.28 -1.91 -20.55
C GLU A 121 5.44 -0.65 -20.32
N GLN A 122 5.15 -0.32 -19.06
CA GLN A 122 4.39 0.87 -18.72
C GLN A 122 5.15 2.16 -19.05
N GLU A 123 6.46 2.20 -18.77
CA GLU A 123 7.33 3.31 -19.13
C GLU A 123 7.39 3.51 -20.64
N ALA A 124 7.47 2.43 -21.42
CA ALA A 124 7.42 2.47 -22.87
C ALA A 124 6.08 3.05 -23.39
N LYS A 125 4.94 2.60 -22.85
CA LYS A 125 3.61 3.14 -23.21
C LYS A 125 3.47 4.62 -22.88
N VAL A 126 3.98 5.05 -21.73
CA VAL A 126 3.96 6.47 -21.33
C VAL A 126 4.85 7.30 -22.26
N ALA A 127 6.04 6.80 -22.59
CA ALA A 127 6.95 7.48 -23.52
C ALA A 127 6.35 7.58 -24.94
N GLU A 128 5.73 6.50 -25.43
CA GLU A 128 5.02 6.48 -26.71
C GLU A 128 3.87 7.49 -26.74
N HIS A 129 3.01 7.48 -25.71
CA HIS A 129 1.92 8.44 -25.59
C HIS A 129 2.42 9.89 -25.53
N LYS A 130 3.50 10.16 -24.80
CA LYS A 130 4.11 11.50 -24.73
C LYS A 130 4.67 11.94 -26.07
N ALA A 131 5.33 11.05 -26.82
CA ALA A 131 5.82 11.34 -28.16
C ALA A 131 4.67 11.62 -29.13
N ALA A 132 3.60 10.81 -29.08
CA ALA A 132 2.40 11.01 -29.89
C ALA A 132 1.71 12.35 -29.57
N LEU A 133 1.59 12.71 -28.29
CA LEU A 133 1.04 14.00 -27.88
C LEU A 133 1.90 15.17 -28.38
N ALA A 134 3.24 15.08 -28.28
CA ALA A 134 4.14 16.12 -28.78
C ALA A 134 4.00 16.30 -30.31
N ALA A 135 3.96 15.21 -31.07
CA ALA A 135 3.72 15.25 -32.51
C ALA A 135 2.34 15.86 -32.84
N HIS A 136 1.30 15.48 -32.10
CA HIS A 136 -0.04 16.05 -32.25
C HIS A 136 -0.07 17.56 -31.98
N ARG A 137 0.61 18.03 -30.92
CA ARG A 137 0.74 19.46 -30.58
C ARG A 137 1.44 20.25 -31.67
N GLN A 138 2.48 19.66 -32.28
CA GLN A 138 3.18 20.28 -33.39
C GLN A 138 2.24 20.48 -34.59
N ILE A 139 1.48 19.44 -34.96
CA ILE A 139 0.48 19.52 -36.05
C ILE A 139 -0.59 20.58 -35.73
N GLN A 140 -1.09 20.63 -34.48
CA GLN A 140 -2.05 21.66 -34.06
C GLN A 140 -1.47 23.07 -34.21
N SER A 141 -0.21 23.28 -33.81
CA SER A 141 0.45 24.57 -33.92
C SER A 141 0.60 25.01 -35.38
N GLU A 142 1.08 24.11 -36.24
CA GLU A 142 1.24 24.37 -37.68
C GLU A 142 -0.11 24.68 -38.34
N THR A 143 -1.15 23.92 -38.00
CA THR A 143 -2.51 24.15 -38.51
C THR A 143 -3.06 25.50 -38.03
N ALA A 144 -2.85 25.83 -36.75
CA ALA A 144 -3.27 27.11 -36.19
C ALA A 144 -2.53 28.30 -36.83
N GLU A 145 -1.25 28.14 -37.17
CA GLU A 145 -0.46 29.14 -37.90
C GLU A 145 -0.94 29.31 -39.34
N ALA A 146 -1.22 28.21 -40.04
CA ALA A 146 -1.79 28.25 -41.38
C ALA A 146 -3.15 28.98 -41.41
N GLN A 147 -4.01 28.69 -40.42
CA GLN A 147 -5.31 29.37 -40.28
C GLN A 147 -5.17 30.86 -39.95
N ARG A 148 -4.19 31.23 -39.11
CA ARG A 148 -3.84 32.63 -38.85
C ARG A 148 -3.38 33.34 -40.12
N ALA A 149 -2.47 32.73 -40.87
CA ALA A 149 -1.97 33.30 -42.13
C ALA A 149 -3.06 33.44 -43.20
N ALA A 150 -4.04 32.52 -43.21
CA ALA A 150 -5.18 32.55 -44.12
C ALA A 150 -6.30 33.52 -43.68
N GLY A 151 -6.18 34.20 -42.55
CA GLY A 151 -7.20 35.13 -42.04
C GLY A 151 -8.49 34.46 -41.54
N ILE A 152 -8.50 33.13 -41.37
CA ILE A 152 -9.69 32.35 -40.94
C ILE A 152 -10.10 32.71 -39.50
N LEU A 153 -9.18 33.24 -38.70
CA LEU A 153 -9.45 33.68 -37.32
C LEU A 153 -9.97 35.13 -37.22
N GLU A 154 -10.14 35.87 -38.32
CA GLU A 154 -10.58 37.26 -38.26
C GLU A 154 -12.09 37.40 -37.99
N ARG A 155 -12.40 37.96 -36.82
CA ARG A 155 -13.65 38.62 -36.38
C ARG A 155 -14.95 38.19 -37.07
N ASP A 156 -15.48 37.05 -36.66
CA ASP A 156 -16.90 36.74 -36.81
C ASP A 156 -17.76 37.70 -35.95
N GLU A 157 -18.83 38.25 -36.52
CA GLU A 157 -19.76 39.17 -35.83
C GLU A 157 -20.68 38.45 -34.82
N LEU A 158 -20.71 37.12 -34.86
CA LEU A 158 -21.56 36.31 -33.99
C LEU A 158 -21.06 36.27 -32.53
N PRO A 159 -21.99 36.30 -31.54
CA PRO A 159 -21.66 36.05 -30.14
C PRO A 159 -20.95 34.71 -29.95
N ALA A 160 -19.95 34.67 -29.07
CA ALA A 160 -19.08 33.49 -28.86
C ALA A 160 -19.87 32.19 -28.59
N LEU A 161 -20.99 32.28 -27.87
CA LEU A 161 -21.86 31.13 -27.59
C LEU A 161 -22.50 30.55 -28.86
N LYS A 162 -23.09 31.41 -29.70
CA LYS A 162 -23.70 30.98 -30.97
C LYS A 162 -22.67 30.38 -31.91
N ARG A 163 -21.48 31.01 -32.02
CA ARG A 163 -20.38 30.47 -32.82
C ARG A 163 -19.98 29.08 -32.33
N ARG A 164 -19.86 28.88 -31.01
CA ARG A 164 -19.52 27.58 -30.44
C ARG A 164 -20.60 26.53 -30.70
N GLU A 165 -21.87 26.91 -30.57
CA GLU A 165 -23.01 26.07 -30.91
C GLU A 165 -22.94 25.61 -32.36
N GLU A 166 -22.74 26.54 -33.31
CA GLU A 166 -22.61 26.23 -34.74
C GLU A 166 -21.44 25.29 -35.04
N LEU A 167 -20.28 25.50 -34.43
CA LEU A 167 -19.14 24.59 -34.59
C LEU A 167 -19.45 23.17 -34.09
N ILE A 168 -20.13 23.03 -32.95
CA ILE A 168 -20.53 21.72 -32.41
C ILE A 168 -21.57 21.05 -33.33
N VAL A 169 -22.56 21.81 -33.82
CA VAL A 169 -23.57 21.32 -34.77
C VAL A 169 -22.90 20.84 -36.06
N ASN A 170 -22.05 21.67 -36.65
CA ASN A 170 -21.38 21.39 -37.92
C ASN A 170 -20.49 20.16 -37.82
N GLN A 171 -19.70 20.02 -36.76
CA GLN A 171 -18.91 18.81 -36.55
C GLN A 171 -19.76 17.58 -36.27
N THR A 172 -20.91 17.72 -35.62
CA THR A 172 -21.85 16.61 -35.41
C THR A 172 -22.46 16.14 -36.74
N LEU A 173 -22.83 17.07 -37.62
CA LEU A 173 -23.33 16.76 -38.94
C LEU A 173 -22.25 16.16 -39.83
N ARG A 174 -21.01 16.68 -39.77
CA ARG A 174 -19.85 16.11 -40.46
C ARG A 174 -19.61 14.67 -40.04
N ALA A 175 -19.57 14.39 -38.75
CA ALA A 175 -19.42 13.04 -38.22
C ALA A 175 -20.53 12.09 -38.71
N ALA A 176 -21.78 12.57 -38.77
CA ALA A 176 -22.90 11.78 -39.27
C ALA A 176 -22.78 11.45 -40.77
N ARG A 177 -22.30 12.39 -41.59
CA ARG A 177 -22.22 12.22 -43.06
C ARG A 177 -20.92 11.58 -43.52
N GLU A 178 -19.78 12.06 -43.04
CA GLU A 178 -18.44 11.70 -43.53
C GLU A 178 -17.79 10.57 -42.73
N TRP A 179 -18.11 10.43 -41.44
CA TRP A 179 -17.45 9.46 -40.55
C TRP A 179 -18.35 8.28 -40.16
N GLY A 180 -19.42 8.05 -40.93
CA GLY A 180 -20.35 6.94 -40.72
C GLY A 180 -21.05 6.97 -39.35
N GLY A 181 -21.24 8.17 -38.78
CA GLY A 181 -21.81 8.36 -37.45
C GLY A 181 -20.87 7.99 -36.30
N LYS A 182 -19.59 7.70 -36.57
CA LYS A 182 -18.57 7.43 -35.55
C LYS A 182 -17.69 8.66 -35.39
N ALA A 183 -17.41 9.03 -34.14
CA ALA A 183 -16.52 10.15 -33.86
C ALA A 183 -15.83 9.97 -32.51
N VAL A 184 -14.89 10.85 -32.23
CA VAL A 184 -14.28 11.01 -30.93
C VAL A 184 -14.66 12.38 -30.38
N GLU A 185 -15.31 12.43 -29.22
CA GLU A 185 -15.74 13.67 -28.56
C GLU A 185 -14.70 14.12 -27.54
N CYS A 186 -14.35 15.41 -27.55
CA CYS A 186 -13.53 16.02 -26.51
C CYS A 186 -14.39 16.45 -25.31
N SER A 187 -14.03 16.02 -24.11
CA SER A 187 -14.74 16.38 -22.87
C SER A 187 -14.57 17.83 -22.40
N SER A 188 -13.63 18.57 -23.02
CA SER A 188 -13.41 19.99 -22.77
C SER A 188 -14.14 20.88 -23.78
N CYS A 189 -13.82 20.76 -25.07
CA CYS A 189 -14.39 21.65 -26.09
C CYS A 189 -15.66 21.10 -26.76
N TRP A 190 -16.08 19.86 -26.47
CA TRP A 190 -17.27 19.21 -27.01
C TRP A 190 -17.32 19.10 -28.55
N LEU A 191 -16.21 19.36 -29.23
CA LEU A 191 -16.08 19.17 -30.66
C LEU A 191 -15.70 17.72 -30.97
N LEU A 192 -16.13 17.28 -32.15
CA LEU A 192 -15.91 15.94 -32.64
C LEU A 192 -14.71 15.89 -33.58
N SER A 193 -13.83 14.93 -33.33
CA SER A 193 -12.72 14.58 -34.21
C SER A 193 -13.03 13.27 -34.95
N PRO A 194 -12.40 13.02 -36.12
CA PRO A 194 -12.50 11.76 -36.82
C PRO A 194 -12.20 10.54 -35.92
N PRO A 195 -12.79 9.37 -36.20
CA PRO A 195 -12.53 8.16 -35.44
C PRO A 195 -11.05 7.77 -35.47
N GLY A 196 -10.54 7.25 -34.36
CA GLY A 196 -9.14 6.83 -34.22
C GLY A 196 -8.19 7.91 -33.67
N ASN A 197 -8.63 9.16 -33.57
CA ASN A 197 -7.85 10.19 -32.88
C ASN A 197 -7.77 9.93 -31.38
N GLN A 198 -6.55 9.99 -30.83
CA GLN A 198 -6.28 9.85 -29.39
C GLN A 198 -6.36 11.19 -28.65
N PHE A 199 -6.23 12.30 -29.38
CA PHE A 199 -6.18 13.65 -28.84
C PHE A 199 -7.19 14.55 -29.54
N CYS A 200 -7.63 15.61 -28.87
CA CYS A 200 -8.52 16.60 -29.48
C CYS A 200 -7.78 17.40 -30.55
N LEU A 201 -8.36 17.56 -31.73
CA LEU A 201 -7.76 18.35 -32.81
C LEU A 201 -7.85 19.87 -32.58
N TYR A 202 -8.79 20.35 -31.78
CA TYR A 202 -9.19 21.77 -31.80
C TYR A 202 -8.75 22.58 -30.57
N CYS A 203 -8.67 21.96 -29.39
CA CYS A 203 -8.29 22.65 -28.17
C CYS A 203 -6.98 22.15 -27.58
N ASP A 204 -6.46 22.87 -26.60
CA ASP A 204 -5.23 22.57 -25.87
C ASP A 204 -5.46 21.60 -24.70
N SER A 205 -6.69 21.12 -24.48
CA SER A 205 -6.97 20.29 -23.33
C SER A 205 -6.39 18.88 -23.46
N GLU A 206 -5.70 18.44 -22.41
CA GLU A 206 -5.22 17.07 -22.23
C GLU A 206 -6.30 16.14 -21.64
N THR A 207 -7.53 16.64 -21.48
CA THR A 207 -8.65 15.82 -21.02
C THR A 207 -8.96 14.70 -22.00
N SER A 208 -9.47 13.59 -21.45
CA SER A 208 -9.85 12.41 -22.22
C SER A 208 -10.80 12.75 -23.36
N THR A 209 -10.45 12.24 -24.54
CA THR A 209 -11.39 12.10 -25.64
C THR A 209 -12.08 10.76 -25.57
N SER A 210 -13.37 10.69 -25.91
CA SER A 210 -14.15 9.44 -25.82
C SER A 210 -14.80 9.10 -27.16
N PRO A 211 -14.73 7.84 -27.61
CA PRO A 211 -15.43 7.41 -28.81
C PRO A 211 -16.94 7.48 -28.60
N ILE A 212 -17.66 7.99 -29.60
CA ILE A 212 -19.11 8.09 -29.59
C ILE A 212 -19.71 7.54 -30.88
N GLN A 213 -20.95 7.07 -30.79
CA GLN A 213 -21.78 6.72 -31.94
C GLN A 213 -22.98 7.66 -31.99
N LEU A 214 -23.11 8.37 -33.10
CA LEU A 214 -24.22 9.28 -33.34
C LEU A 214 -25.47 8.51 -33.78
N PRO A 215 -26.65 8.89 -33.26
CA PRO A 215 -27.93 8.38 -33.75
C PRO A 215 -28.16 8.69 -35.23
N LYS A 216 -28.85 7.80 -35.94
CA LYS A 216 -29.11 7.94 -37.39
C LYS A 216 -29.94 9.17 -37.75
N ASP A 217 -30.80 9.60 -36.83
CA ASP A 217 -31.69 10.76 -36.95
C ASP A 217 -31.02 12.09 -36.56
N ILE A 218 -29.72 12.09 -36.23
CA ILE A 218 -29.03 13.27 -35.70
C ILE A 218 -29.12 14.46 -36.65
N ALA A 219 -29.05 14.23 -37.97
CA ALA A 219 -29.10 15.30 -38.96
C ALA A 219 -30.43 16.08 -38.94
N ILE A 220 -31.53 15.43 -38.54
CA ILE A 220 -32.87 16.04 -38.48
C ILE A 220 -33.12 16.64 -37.09
N THR A 221 -32.52 16.05 -36.05
CA THR A 221 -32.83 16.39 -34.65
C THR A 221 -31.80 17.28 -33.97
N ILE A 222 -30.63 17.52 -34.56
CA ILE A 222 -29.52 18.23 -33.92
C ILE A 222 -29.91 19.61 -33.38
N ASN A 223 -30.66 20.41 -34.15
CA ASN A 223 -31.08 21.74 -33.73
C ASN A 223 -31.99 21.71 -32.49
N ASN A 224 -32.90 20.73 -32.41
CA ASN A 224 -33.75 20.54 -31.25
C ASN A 224 -32.94 20.06 -30.04
N ARG A 225 -31.94 19.21 -30.26
CA ARG A 225 -31.04 18.74 -29.19
C ARG A 225 -30.17 19.87 -28.65
N MET A 226 -29.66 20.75 -29.52
CA MET A 226 -28.81 21.86 -29.12
C MET A 226 -29.55 22.93 -28.31
N ARG A 227 -30.83 23.19 -28.59
CA ARG A 227 -31.67 24.08 -27.77
C ARG A 227 -31.77 23.68 -26.29
N SER A 228 -31.60 22.39 -25.99
CA SER A 228 -31.66 21.84 -24.64
C SER A 228 -30.28 21.37 -24.13
N SER A 229 -29.20 21.74 -24.82
CA SER A 229 -27.86 21.26 -24.53
C SER A 229 -27.05 22.32 -23.79
N ALA A 230 -26.43 21.92 -22.68
CA ALA A 230 -25.46 22.77 -21.97
C ALA A 230 -24.04 22.69 -22.60
N LYS A 231 -23.84 21.92 -23.67
CA LYS A 231 -22.51 21.71 -24.28
C LYS A 231 -21.83 23.00 -24.74
N PRO A 232 -22.50 23.96 -25.41
CA PRO A 232 -21.85 25.19 -25.84
C PRO A 232 -21.31 26.02 -24.66
N ASP A 233 -22.11 26.20 -23.61
CA ASP A 233 -21.69 26.93 -22.40
C ASP A 233 -20.52 26.21 -21.70
N GLN A 234 -20.63 24.90 -21.50
CA GLN A 234 -19.55 24.11 -20.88
C GLN A 234 -18.28 24.11 -21.73
N SER A 235 -18.41 24.11 -23.06
CA SER A 235 -17.30 24.22 -24.00
C SER A 235 -16.56 25.54 -23.84
N LEU A 236 -17.30 26.65 -23.77
CA LEU A 236 -16.69 27.97 -23.55
C LEU A 236 -16.08 28.11 -22.16
N GLN A 237 -16.65 27.46 -21.14
CA GLN A 237 -16.09 27.49 -19.79
C GLN A 237 -14.78 26.70 -19.69
N LYS A 238 -14.71 25.51 -20.30
CA LYS A 238 -13.55 24.60 -20.20
C LYS A 238 -12.48 24.84 -21.26
N ALA A 239 -12.88 25.28 -22.45
CA ALA A 239 -12.01 25.59 -23.58
C ALA A 239 -12.44 26.91 -24.24
N PRO A 240 -12.22 28.06 -23.57
CA PRO A 240 -12.66 29.38 -24.04
C PRO A 240 -12.15 29.69 -25.45
N THR A 241 -10.91 29.31 -25.71
CA THR A 241 -10.23 29.47 -27.00
C THR A 241 -9.98 28.12 -27.64
N LEU A 242 -10.21 28.04 -28.96
CA LEU A 242 -9.75 26.93 -29.78
C LEU A 242 -8.42 27.29 -30.41
N LEU A 243 -7.48 26.36 -30.42
CA LEU A 243 -6.21 26.49 -31.13
C LEU A 243 -6.42 26.39 -32.64
N VAL A 244 -7.26 25.44 -33.06
CA VAL A 244 -7.58 25.16 -34.46
C VAL A 244 -9.09 25.25 -34.64
N GLN A 245 -9.53 26.02 -35.62
CA GLN A 245 -10.93 26.05 -36.02
C GLN A 245 -11.24 24.82 -36.88
N PRO A 246 -12.37 24.13 -36.68
CA PRO A 246 -12.80 23.11 -37.61
C PRO A 246 -13.04 23.69 -39.00
N ASP A 247 -12.80 22.91 -40.05
CA ASP A 247 -13.13 23.36 -41.41
C ASP A 247 -14.62 23.69 -41.52
N PRO A 248 -14.97 24.66 -42.38
CA PRO A 248 -16.36 24.92 -42.73
C PRO A 248 -17.01 23.64 -43.24
N PHE A 249 -18.17 23.31 -42.67
CA PHE A 249 -19.00 22.21 -43.13
C PHE A 249 -20.26 22.79 -43.75
N THR A 250 -20.39 22.65 -45.08
CA THR A 250 -21.53 23.11 -45.89
C THR A 250 -22.41 21.93 -46.30
#